data_AF-A0A820DB89-F1
#
_entry.id   AF-A0A820DB89-F1
#
_cell.length_a   1.000
_cell.length_b   1.000
_cell.length_c   1.000
_cell.angle_alpha   90.00
_cell.angle_beta   90.00
_cell.angle_gamma   90.00
#
_symmetry.space_group_name_H-M   'P 1'
#
loop_
_entity.id
_entity.type
_entity.pdbx_description
1 polymer ?
#
loop_
_entity_poly.entity_id
_entity_poly.type
_entity_poly.pdbx_seq_one_letter_code
_entity_poly.pdbx_strand_id
1 'polypeptide(L)'
;MKALNFDKTTCHLTKKEKEAQCYFDLGGELCLIQPDKALELTNKSLKIRLEILPEDHVTIGFCHQDIGAAYESKTMFDEAIEHYKKAIEIYEKHLSDTEKYQFNVRELYGRCHDNIAMIYRRQSKYDDSFNFKMKALTIDETTCHLTEKEKEAQCYYDLGDQLVVTSPDKALEFINKSLEIRLEILPEDHATIGFCHQDIGVAYENKSM
;
A
#
# COMPACT_ATOMS: atom_id res chain seq x y z
N MET A 1 -33.99 37.25 4.56
CA MET A 1 -33.89 35.82 4.93
C MET A 1 -34.31 34.98 3.74
N LYS A 2 -33.37 34.45 2.96
CA LYS A 2 -33.67 33.40 1.98
C LYS A 2 -33.76 32.09 2.76
N ALA A 3 -34.93 31.45 2.75
CA ALA A 3 -35.09 30.11 3.28
C ALA A 3 -34.15 29.18 2.49
N LEU A 4 -33.21 28.54 3.18
CA LEU A 4 -32.46 27.41 2.65
C LEU A 4 -33.48 26.28 2.43
N ASN A 5 -33.88 26.07 1.18
CA ASN A 5 -34.62 24.88 0.78
C ASN A 5 -33.69 23.68 0.96
N PHE A 6 -33.76 23.04 2.12
CA PHE A 6 -33.29 21.66 2.29
C PHE A 6 -34.22 20.76 1.48
N ASP A 7 -33.90 20.59 0.20
CA ASP A 7 -34.66 19.73 -0.71
C ASP A 7 -34.59 18.27 -0.21
N LYS A 8 -35.66 17.50 -0.43
CA LYS A 8 -35.74 16.08 -0.04
C LYS A 8 -34.59 15.27 -0.63
N THR A 9 -34.11 15.70 -1.79
CA THR A 9 -32.92 15.17 -2.48
C THR A 9 -31.67 15.21 -1.59
N THR A 10 -31.42 16.31 -0.86
CA THR A 10 -30.28 16.45 0.06
C THR A 10 -30.40 15.53 1.28
N CYS A 11 -31.63 15.32 1.78
CA CYS A 11 -31.89 14.37 2.87
C CYS A 11 -31.66 12.90 2.42
N HIS A 12 -32.02 12.57 1.18
CA HIS A 12 -31.75 11.24 0.62
C HIS A 12 -30.27 11.00 0.31
N LEU A 13 -29.54 12.01 -0.20
CA LEU A 13 -28.10 11.93 -0.44
C LEU A 13 -27.33 11.69 0.86
N THR A 14 -27.61 12.46 1.91
CA THR A 14 -26.96 12.28 3.23
C THR A 14 -27.28 10.93 3.88
N LYS A 15 -28.45 10.35 3.61
CA LYS A 15 -28.75 8.98 4.04
C LYS A 15 -27.88 7.95 3.30
N LYS A 16 -27.79 8.06 1.97
CA LYS A 16 -26.96 7.15 1.15
C LYS A 16 -25.48 7.26 1.51
N GLU A 17 -24.97 8.47 1.76
CA GLU A 17 -23.59 8.69 2.21
C GLU A 17 -23.29 7.96 3.52
N LYS A 18 -24.17 8.13 4.52
CA LYS A 18 -24.04 7.44 5.82
C LYS A 18 -24.15 5.92 5.67
N GLU A 19 -25.07 5.45 4.84
CA GLU A 19 -25.23 4.03 4.56
C GLU A 19 -23.97 3.44 3.90
N ALA A 20 -23.41 4.11 2.91
CA ALA A 20 -22.15 3.71 2.27
C ALA A 20 -21.00 3.70 3.27
N GLN A 21 -20.91 4.70 4.15
CA GLN A 21 -19.89 4.75 5.18
C GLN A 21 -20.01 3.57 6.15
N CYS A 22 -21.21 3.26 6.64
CA CYS A 22 -21.42 2.12 7.53
C CYS A 22 -21.00 0.78 6.90
N TYR A 23 -21.32 0.57 5.62
CA TYR A 23 -20.88 -0.63 4.91
C TYR A 23 -19.35 -0.67 4.73
N PHE A 24 -18.73 0.48 4.48
CA PHE A 24 -17.28 0.59 4.35
C PHE A 24 -16.58 0.24 5.67
N ASP A 25 -16.97 0.89 6.76
CA ASP A 25 -16.35 0.69 8.08
C ASP A 25 -16.46 -0.78 8.53
N LEU A 26 -17.65 -1.38 8.41
CA LEU A 26 -17.86 -2.78 8.77
C LEU A 26 -17.12 -3.74 7.82
N GLY A 27 -17.00 -3.38 6.53
CA GLY A 27 -16.22 -4.14 5.56
C GLY A 27 -14.74 -4.19 5.95
N GLY A 28 -14.15 -3.04 6.29
CA GLY A 28 -12.76 -2.91 6.73
C GLY A 28 -12.44 -3.74 7.97
N GLU A 29 -13.30 -3.71 9.00
CA GLU A 29 -13.13 -4.51 10.22
C GLU A 29 -13.09 -6.02 9.97
N LEU A 30 -13.82 -6.48 8.95
CA LEU A 30 -13.95 -7.91 8.64
C LEU A 30 -12.90 -8.42 7.67
N CYS A 31 -12.07 -7.55 7.07
CA CYS A 31 -11.16 -7.89 5.99
C CYS A 31 -10.22 -9.07 6.30
N LEU A 32 -9.75 -9.17 7.55
CA LEU A 32 -8.85 -10.25 8.00
C LEU A 32 -9.58 -11.44 8.63
N ILE A 33 -10.85 -11.28 9.03
CA ILE A 33 -11.60 -12.28 9.82
C ILE A 33 -12.58 -13.05 8.92
N GLN A 34 -13.32 -12.32 8.07
CA GLN A 34 -14.36 -12.81 7.18
C GLN A 34 -14.25 -12.09 5.83
N PRO A 35 -13.25 -12.42 4.99
CA PRO A 35 -12.98 -11.67 3.76
C PRO A 35 -14.13 -11.72 2.75
N ASP A 36 -14.91 -12.79 2.71
CA ASP A 36 -16.11 -12.85 1.87
C ASP A 36 -17.17 -11.83 2.28
N LYS A 37 -17.37 -11.66 3.59
CA LYS A 37 -18.31 -10.67 4.12
C LYS A 37 -17.77 -9.25 3.95
N ALA A 38 -16.46 -9.06 4.12
CA ALA A 38 -15.80 -7.80 3.81
C ALA A 38 -16.03 -7.40 2.35
N LEU A 39 -15.80 -8.32 1.41
CA LEU A 39 -16.07 -8.10 -0.01
C LEU A 39 -17.53 -7.73 -0.27
N GLU A 40 -18.49 -8.44 0.32
CA GLU A 40 -19.93 -8.13 0.16
C GLU A 40 -20.25 -6.69 0.61
N LEU A 41 -19.79 -6.31 1.81
CA LEU A 41 -20.07 -5.01 2.41
C LEU A 41 -19.36 -3.88 1.67
N THR A 42 -18.07 -4.04 1.37
CA THR A 42 -17.31 -3.01 0.66
C THR A 42 -17.83 -2.83 -0.78
N ASN A 43 -18.30 -3.90 -1.46
CA ASN A 43 -18.98 -3.76 -2.75
C ASN A 43 -20.33 -3.04 -2.67
N LYS A 44 -21.11 -3.25 -1.59
CA LYS A 44 -22.32 -2.45 -1.34
C LYS A 44 -21.99 -0.97 -1.15
N SER A 45 -20.94 -0.67 -0.39
CA SER A 45 -20.45 0.70 -0.22
C SER A 45 -20.02 1.32 -1.55
N LEU A 46 -19.22 0.59 -2.33
CA LEU A 46 -18.74 1.01 -3.65
C LEU A 46 -19.90 1.34 -4.59
N LYS A 47 -20.91 0.47 -4.66
CA LYS A 47 -22.09 0.68 -5.48
C LYS A 47 -22.82 1.98 -5.11
N ILE A 48 -23.06 2.21 -3.83
CA ILE A 48 -23.73 3.43 -3.37
C ILE A 48 -22.89 4.67 -3.65
N ARG A 49 -21.56 4.60 -3.44
CA ARG A 49 -20.63 5.70 -3.74
C ARG A 49 -20.63 6.06 -5.23
N LEU A 50 -20.62 5.06 -6.13
CA LEU A 50 -20.72 5.27 -7.58
C LEU A 50 -22.07 5.88 -8.02
N GLU A 51 -23.15 5.68 -7.25
CA GLU A 51 -24.45 6.29 -7.53
C GLU A 51 -24.52 7.78 -7.17
N ILE A 52 -23.71 8.24 -6.21
CA ILE A 52 -23.84 9.58 -5.61
C ILE A 52 -22.59 10.47 -5.75
N LEU A 53 -21.46 9.91 -6.19
CA LEU A 53 -20.18 10.60 -6.34
C LEU A 53 -19.65 10.45 -7.77
N PRO A 54 -18.78 11.37 -8.22
CA PRO A 54 -17.98 11.16 -9.42
C PRO A 54 -17.15 9.87 -9.32
N GLU A 55 -16.94 9.18 -10.45
CA GLU A 55 -16.21 7.89 -10.50
C GLU A 55 -14.76 7.97 -9.99
N ASP A 56 -14.16 9.16 -10.04
CA ASP A 56 -12.81 9.43 -9.54
C ASP A 56 -12.78 9.93 -8.08
N HIS A 57 -13.91 9.98 -7.38
CA HIS A 57 -13.92 10.44 -6.00
C HIS A 57 -13.04 9.56 -5.11
N VAL A 58 -12.19 10.16 -4.26
CA VAL A 58 -11.17 9.42 -3.49
C VAL A 58 -11.73 8.30 -2.60
N THR A 59 -12.96 8.45 -2.11
CA THR A 59 -13.63 7.39 -1.32
C THR A 59 -13.97 6.14 -2.13
N ILE A 60 -14.08 6.23 -3.46
CA ILE A 60 -14.17 5.05 -4.34
C ILE A 60 -12.84 4.31 -4.34
N GLY A 61 -11.73 5.05 -4.33
CA GLY A 61 -10.38 4.51 -4.12
C GLY A 61 -10.28 3.70 -2.83
N PHE A 62 -10.84 4.19 -1.70
CA PHE A 62 -10.86 3.43 -0.44
C PHE A 62 -11.56 2.08 -0.59
N CYS A 63 -12.70 2.04 -1.27
CA CYS A 63 -13.40 0.79 -1.50
C CYS A 63 -12.55 -0.20 -2.30
N HIS A 64 -11.86 0.27 -3.35
CA HIS A 64 -10.97 -0.57 -4.12
C HIS A 64 -9.75 -1.05 -3.32
N GLN A 65 -9.17 -0.20 -2.47
CA GLN A 65 -8.09 -0.60 -1.58
C GLN A 65 -8.53 -1.72 -0.62
N ASP A 66 -9.69 -1.59 0.03
CA ASP A 66 -10.20 -2.58 0.97
C ASP A 66 -10.61 -3.89 0.28
N ILE A 67 -11.18 -3.81 -0.92
CA ILE A 67 -11.45 -4.99 -1.76
C ILE A 67 -10.13 -5.68 -2.12
N GLY A 68 -9.09 -4.93 -2.47
CA GLY A 68 -7.76 -5.47 -2.76
C GLY A 68 -7.19 -6.23 -1.55
N ALA A 69 -7.29 -5.65 -0.36
CA ALA A 69 -6.86 -6.29 0.89
C ALA A 69 -7.64 -7.57 1.19
N ALA A 70 -8.96 -7.59 0.93
CA ALA A 70 -9.80 -8.76 1.16
C ALA A 70 -9.49 -9.90 0.16
N TYR A 71 -9.15 -9.59 -1.09
CA TYR A 71 -8.64 -10.60 -2.03
C TYR A 71 -7.25 -11.09 -1.64
N GLU A 72 -6.38 -10.21 -1.15
CA GLU A 72 -5.05 -10.58 -0.69
C GLU A 72 -5.11 -11.56 0.51
N SER A 73 -6.00 -11.33 1.46
CA SER A 73 -6.21 -12.25 2.61
C SER A 73 -6.75 -13.61 2.16
N LYS A 74 -7.43 -13.66 1.01
CA LYS A 74 -7.84 -14.90 0.32
C LYS A 74 -6.77 -15.48 -0.60
N THR A 75 -5.56 -14.90 -0.66
CA THR A 75 -4.48 -15.29 -1.59
C THR A 75 -4.83 -15.17 -3.09
N MET A 76 -5.89 -14.41 -3.41
CA MET A 76 -6.34 -14.11 -4.76
C MET A 76 -5.56 -12.88 -5.28
N PHE A 77 -4.30 -13.12 -5.62
CA PHE A 77 -3.33 -12.06 -5.84
C PHE A 77 -3.59 -11.21 -7.10
N ASP A 78 -4.11 -11.81 -8.17
CA ASP A 78 -4.35 -11.09 -9.41
C ASP A 78 -5.52 -10.09 -9.24
N GLU A 79 -6.59 -10.53 -8.57
CA GLU A 79 -7.74 -9.69 -8.20
C GLU A 79 -7.34 -8.59 -7.21
N ALA A 80 -6.48 -8.91 -6.24
CA ALA A 80 -5.95 -7.92 -5.30
C ALA A 80 -5.18 -6.82 -6.02
N ILE A 81 -4.26 -7.20 -6.93
CA ILE A 81 -3.48 -6.24 -7.73
C ILE A 81 -4.39 -5.40 -8.62
N GLU A 82 -5.40 -6.00 -9.27
CA GLU A 82 -6.35 -5.26 -10.10
C GLU A 82 -7.04 -4.14 -9.30
N HIS A 83 -7.50 -4.47 -8.10
CA HIS A 83 -8.19 -3.51 -7.23
C HIS A 83 -7.25 -2.45 -6.65
N TYR A 84 -6.03 -2.80 -6.25
CA TYR A 84 -5.04 -1.79 -5.86
C TYR A 84 -4.68 -0.85 -7.02
N LYS A 85 -4.61 -1.34 -8.27
CA LYS A 85 -4.40 -0.49 -9.46
C LYS A 85 -5.55 0.48 -9.71
N LYS A 86 -6.81 0.04 -9.55
CA LYS A 86 -7.97 0.95 -9.63
C LYS A 86 -7.92 2.04 -8.57
N ALA A 87 -7.49 1.71 -7.35
CA ALA A 87 -7.29 2.71 -6.30
C ALA A 87 -6.16 3.70 -6.65
N ILE A 88 -5.04 3.21 -7.20
CA ILE A 88 -3.92 4.04 -7.69
C ILE A 88 -4.40 5.03 -8.75
N GLU A 89 -5.14 4.59 -9.76
CA GLU A 89 -5.68 5.46 -10.83
C GLU A 89 -6.56 6.59 -10.30
N ILE A 90 -7.30 6.33 -9.21
CA ILE A 90 -8.12 7.34 -8.53
C ILE A 90 -7.25 8.31 -7.74
N TYR A 91 -6.36 7.79 -6.90
CA TYR A 91 -5.52 8.63 -6.04
C TYR A 91 -4.55 9.50 -6.85
N GLU A 92 -4.05 9.00 -7.99
CA GLU A 92 -3.15 9.73 -8.89
C GLU A 92 -3.78 11.05 -9.37
N LYS A 93 -5.10 11.03 -9.69
CA LYS A 93 -5.85 12.22 -10.10
C LYS A 93 -6.01 13.27 -9.00
N HIS A 94 -5.76 12.88 -7.74
CA HIS A 94 -5.98 13.70 -6.55
C HIS A 94 -4.70 13.97 -5.74
N LEU A 95 -3.52 13.71 -6.30
CA LEU A 95 -2.24 13.98 -5.61
C LEU A 95 -1.99 15.46 -5.31
N SER A 96 -2.57 16.37 -6.10
CA SER A 96 -2.50 17.82 -5.88
C SER A 96 -3.59 18.36 -4.94
N ASP A 97 -4.56 17.53 -4.56
CA ASP A 97 -5.74 17.93 -3.79
C ASP A 97 -5.49 17.86 -2.27
N THR A 98 -4.32 18.31 -1.81
CA THR A 98 -3.84 18.11 -0.44
C THR A 98 -4.72 18.73 0.66
N GLU A 99 -5.46 19.79 0.35
CA GLU A 99 -6.37 20.47 1.29
C GLU A 99 -7.85 20.12 1.09
N LYS A 100 -8.18 19.42 -0.01
CA LYS A 100 -9.58 19.14 -0.38
C LYS A 100 -10.20 18.05 0.48
N TYR A 101 -9.38 17.15 0.98
CA TYR A 101 -9.81 15.99 1.74
C TYR A 101 -9.19 15.99 3.14
N GLN A 102 -9.85 15.36 4.11
CA GLN A 102 -9.35 15.24 5.49
C GLN A 102 -8.25 14.17 5.65
N PHE A 103 -7.86 13.51 4.56
CA PHE A 103 -6.90 12.41 4.54
C PHE A 103 -5.78 12.70 3.54
N ASN A 104 -4.61 12.10 3.77
CA ASN A 104 -3.45 12.27 2.91
C ASN A 104 -3.53 11.31 1.69
N VAL A 105 -4.00 11.83 0.55
CA VAL A 105 -4.11 11.06 -0.70
C VAL A 105 -2.77 10.49 -1.15
N ARG A 106 -1.68 11.22 -0.92
CA ARG A 106 -0.32 10.77 -1.27
C ARG A 106 0.07 9.54 -0.45
N GLU A 107 -0.26 9.49 0.83
CA GLU A 107 -0.02 8.30 1.67
C GLU A 107 -0.80 7.09 1.17
N LEU A 108 -2.08 7.28 0.82
CA LEU A 108 -2.95 6.22 0.28
C LEU A 108 -2.41 5.66 -1.04
N TYR A 109 -1.94 6.56 -1.91
CA TYR A 109 -1.27 6.22 -3.17
C TYR A 109 0.01 5.40 -2.95
N GLY A 110 0.83 5.79 -1.98
CA GLY A 110 2.04 5.05 -1.57
C GLY A 110 1.71 3.67 -1.01
N ARG A 111 0.70 3.58 -0.14
CA ARG A 111 0.27 2.32 0.48
C ARG A 111 -0.21 1.28 -0.55
N CYS A 112 -0.91 1.71 -1.60
CA CYS A 112 -1.29 0.80 -2.69
C CYS A 112 -0.07 0.23 -3.44
N HIS A 113 0.97 1.05 -3.65
CA HIS A 113 2.21 0.57 -4.26
C HIS A 113 2.93 -0.43 -3.36
N ASP A 114 3.02 -0.15 -2.05
CA ASP A 114 3.60 -1.08 -1.08
C ASP A 114 2.84 -2.42 -1.00
N ASN A 115 1.51 -2.40 -1.04
CA ASN A 115 0.71 -3.63 -1.04
C ASN A 115 0.95 -4.46 -2.30
N ILE A 116 1.03 -3.83 -3.48
CA ILE A 116 1.36 -4.53 -4.73
C ILE A 116 2.79 -5.09 -4.67
N ALA A 117 3.76 -4.33 -4.13
CA ALA A 117 5.13 -4.82 -3.96
C ALA A 117 5.15 -6.08 -3.09
N MET A 118 4.45 -6.06 -1.95
CA MET A 118 4.34 -7.22 -1.07
C MET A 118 3.74 -8.45 -1.77
N ILE A 119 2.70 -8.27 -2.60
CA ILE A 119 2.12 -9.37 -3.37
C ILE A 119 3.14 -9.93 -4.37
N TYR A 120 3.84 -9.08 -5.13
CA TYR A 120 4.85 -9.55 -6.08
C TYR A 120 6.00 -10.28 -5.40
N ARG A 121 6.44 -9.82 -4.22
CA ARG A 121 7.41 -10.54 -3.39
C ARG A 121 6.89 -11.93 -3.01
N ARG A 122 5.64 -12.05 -2.55
CA ARG A 122 5.01 -13.36 -2.23
C ARG A 122 4.93 -14.29 -3.45
N GLN A 123 4.88 -13.73 -4.66
CA GLN A 123 4.94 -14.47 -5.92
C GLN A 123 6.38 -14.72 -6.42
N SER A 124 7.42 -14.37 -5.65
CA SER A 124 8.84 -14.39 -6.06
C SER A 124 9.18 -13.51 -7.28
N LYS A 125 8.33 -12.54 -7.62
CA LYS A 125 8.55 -11.55 -8.68
C LYS A 125 9.28 -10.33 -8.11
N TYR A 126 10.56 -10.53 -7.80
CA TYR A 126 11.33 -9.54 -7.04
C TYR A 126 11.59 -8.23 -7.78
N ASP A 127 11.75 -8.25 -9.11
CA ASP A 127 11.96 -7.03 -9.90
C ASP A 127 10.70 -6.14 -9.89
N ASP A 128 9.52 -6.75 -10.04
CA ASP A 128 8.24 -6.04 -9.93
C ASP A 128 8.06 -5.50 -8.49
N SER A 129 8.36 -6.32 -7.48
CA SER A 129 8.32 -5.89 -6.08
C SER A 129 9.23 -4.68 -5.83
N PHE A 130 10.47 -4.72 -6.34
CA PHE A 130 11.43 -3.63 -6.22
C PHE A 130 10.88 -2.34 -6.83
N ASN A 131 10.37 -2.42 -8.06
CA ASN A 131 9.85 -1.25 -8.78
C ASN A 131 8.67 -0.59 -8.05
N PHE A 132 7.74 -1.39 -7.51
CA PHE A 132 6.61 -0.87 -6.73
C PHE A 132 7.06 -0.32 -5.37
N LYS A 133 8.01 -0.97 -4.69
CA LYS A 133 8.56 -0.48 -3.42
C LYS A 133 9.29 0.85 -3.60
N MET A 134 10.07 0.98 -4.67
CA MET A 134 10.79 2.20 -5.01
C MET A 134 9.84 3.37 -5.26
N LYS A 135 8.72 3.12 -5.94
CA LYS A 135 7.65 4.11 -6.10
C LYS A 135 7.08 4.52 -4.75
N ALA A 136 6.72 3.56 -3.89
CA ALA A 136 6.19 3.85 -2.56
C ALA A 136 7.14 4.72 -1.71
N LEU A 137 8.43 4.39 -1.65
CA LEU A 137 9.46 5.20 -0.96
C LEU A 137 9.69 6.56 -1.60
N THR A 138 9.37 6.74 -2.88
CA THR A 138 9.48 8.04 -3.55
C THR A 138 8.29 8.94 -3.21
N ILE A 139 7.13 8.33 -2.95
CA ILE A 139 5.87 9.01 -2.62
C ILE A 139 5.85 9.43 -1.15
N ASP A 140 6.34 8.55 -0.26
CA ASP A 140 6.35 8.74 1.19
C ASP A 140 7.11 10.03 1.59
N GLU A 141 6.43 10.88 2.36
CA GLU A 141 6.98 12.16 2.81
C GLU A 141 8.07 11.97 3.87
N THR A 142 8.05 10.87 4.62
CA THR A 142 9.05 10.58 5.64
C THR A 142 10.42 10.28 5.05
N THR A 143 10.45 9.77 3.81
CA THR A 143 11.65 9.41 3.05
C THR A 143 12.05 10.47 2.02
N CYS A 144 11.45 11.67 2.05
CA CYS A 144 11.74 12.74 1.10
C CYS A 144 13.18 13.26 1.18
N HIS A 145 13.83 13.10 2.34
CA HIS A 145 15.22 13.50 2.57
C HIS A 145 16.23 12.51 1.99
N LEU A 146 15.80 11.30 1.64
CA LEU A 146 16.66 10.26 1.06
C LEU A 146 16.91 10.54 -0.43
N THR A 147 18.16 10.39 -0.84
CA THR A 147 18.57 10.32 -2.25
C THR A 147 18.01 9.08 -2.94
N GLU A 148 18.06 9.06 -4.27
CA GLU A 148 17.64 7.90 -5.06
C GLU A 148 18.44 6.63 -4.69
N LYS A 149 19.77 6.76 -4.51
CA LYS A 149 20.63 5.65 -4.08
C LYS A 149 20.29 5.15 -2.67
N GLU A 150 19.95 6.04 -1.74
CA GLU A 150 19.51 5.62 -0.40
C GLU A 150 18.19 4.84 -0.45
N LYS A 151 17.23 5.27 -1.29
CA LYS A 151 15.97 4.55 -1.49
C LYS A 151 16.19 3.20 -2.17
N GLU A 152 17.09 3.15 -3.16
CA GLU A 152 17.49 1.90 -3.83
C GLU A 152 18.09 0.90 -2.81
N ALA A 153 19.02 1.36 -1.97
CA ALA A 153 19.58 0.56 -0.90
C ALA A 153 18.52 0.07 0.09
N GLN A 154 17.55 0.92 0.44
CA GLN A 154 16.44 0.54 1.32
C GLN A 154 15.54 -0.52 0.66
N CYS A 155 15.20 -0.38 -0.62
CA CYS A 155 14.42 -1.38 -1.35
C CYS A 155 15.12 -2.75 -1.35
N TYR A 156 16.42 -2.79 -1.63
CA TYR A 156 17.18 -4.04 -1.58
C TYR A 156 17.25 -4.62 -0.17
N TYR A 157 17.40 -3.78 0.85
CA TYR A 157 17.39 -4.22 2.24
C TYR A 157 16.03 -4.84 2.61
N ASP A 158 14.92 -4.16 2.33
CA ASP A 158 13.56 -4.62 2.64
C ASP A 158 13.23 -5.97 1.96
N LEU A 159 13.67 -6.15 0.71
CA LEU A 159 13.55 -7.42 -0.01
C LEU A 159 14.37 -8.52 0.65
N GLY A 160 15.58 -8.19 1.08
CA GLY A 160 16.52 -9.12 1.70
C GLY A 160 16.06 -9.60 3.06
N ASP A 161 15.76 -8.67 3.97
CA ASP A 161 15.31 -8.92 5.35
C ASP A 161 14.15 -9.94 5.42
N GLN A 162 13.14 -9.75 4.57
CA GLN A 162 11.95 -10.61 4.56
C GLN A 162 12.19 -12.02 4.02
N LEU A 163 13.34 -12.25 3.38
CA LEU A 163 13.75 -13.54 2.82
C LEU A 163 14.75 -14.28 3.71
N VAL A 164 15.27 -13.65 4.77
CA VAL A 164 16.37 -14.19 5.60
C VAL A 164 16.07 -15.61 6.10
N VAL A 165 14.82 -15.90 6.45
CA VAL A 165 14.41 -17.23 6.95
C VAL A 165 13.95 -18.17 5.82
N THR A 166 13.23 -17.65 4.83
CA THR A 166 12.55 -18.48 3.82
C THR A 166 13.41 -18.81 2.61
N SER A 167 14.39 -17.97 2.29
CA SER A 167 15.26 -18.08 1.12
C SER A 167 16.58 -17.36 1.37
N PRO A 168 17.43 -17.87 2.29
CA PRO A 168 18.60 -17.15 2.77
C PRO A 168 19.63 -16.84 1.67
N ASP A 169 19.73 -17.67 0.62
CA ASP A 169 20.57 -17.36 -0.54
C ASP A 169 20.11 -16.10 -1.29
N LYS A 170 18.79 -15.94 -1.46
CA LYS A 170 18.21 -14.73 -2.06
C LYS A 170 18.28 -13.53 -1.13
N ALA A 171 18.11 -13.75 0.17
CA ALA A 171 18.31 -12.71 1.18
C ALA A 171 19.73 -12.13 1.08
N LEU A 172 20.75 -13.01 1.05
CA LEU A 172 22.15 -12.59 0.89
C LEU A 172 22.37 -11.82 -0.41
N GLU A 173 21.77 -12.23 -1.53
CA GLU A 173 21.88 -11.48 -2.80
C GLU A 173 21.41 -10.02 -2.64
N PHE A 174 20.23 -9.80 -2.05
CA PHE A 174 19.67 -8.46 -1.90
C PHE A 174 20.33 -7.65 -0.79
N ILE A 175 20.63 -8.25 0.37
CA ILE A 175 21.30 -7.55 1.47
C ILE A 175 22.70 -7.11 1.04
N ASN A 176 23.44 -7.92 0.27
CA ASN A 176 24.76 -7.52 -0.24
C ASN A 176 24.66 -6.36 -1.25
N LYS A 177 23.65 -6.33 -2.14
CA LYS A 177 23.41 -5.16 -3.02
C LYS A 177 23.13 -3.90 -2.20
N SER A 178 22.30 -4.01 -1.16
CA SER A 178 22.05 -2.88 -0.24
C SER A 178 23.32 -2.41 0.46
N LEU A 179 24.12 -3.35 0.96
CA LEU A 179 25.38 -3.07 1.65
C LEU A 179 26.39 -2.39 0.73
N GLU A 180 26.53 -2.85 -0.51
CA GLU A 180 27.42 -2.25 -1.53
C GLU A 180 27.07 -0.78 -1.76
N ILE A 181 25.78 -0.46 -1.96
CA ILE A 181 25.33 0.91 -2.16
C ILE A 181 25.52 1.75 -0.90
N ARG A 182 25.21 1.22 0.28
CA ARG A 182 25.39 1.93 1.57
C ARG A 182 26.86 2.27 1.83
N LEU A 183 27.79 1.35 1.54
CA LEU A 183 29.23 1.61 1.65
C LEU A 183 29.74 2.65 0.64
N GLU A 184 29.08 2.81 -0.51
CA GLU A 184 29.43 3.83 -1.49
C GLU A 184 29.04 5.24 -1.02
N ILE A 185 27.88 5.38 -0.35
CA ILE A 185 27.25 6.68 -0.10
C ILE A 185 27.25 7.12 1.37
N LEU A 186 27.57 6.23 2.32
CA LEU A 186 27.54 6.50 3.76
C LEU A 186 28.90 6.22 4.42
N PRO A 187 29.20 6.88 5.56
CA PRO A 187 30.34 6.51 6.41
C PRO A 187 30.26 5.05 6.88
N GLU A 188 31.40 4.38 7.03
CA GLU A 188 31.48 2.96 7.43
C GLU A 188 30.81 2.65 8.78
N ASP A 189 30.72 3.63 9.69
CA ASP A 189 30.10 3.49 11.01
C ASP A 189 28.59 3.80 11.01
N HIS A 190 27.99 4.04 9.83
CA HIS A 190 26.57 4.32 9.73
C HIS A 190 25.72 3.11 10.15
N ALA A 191 24.72 3.35 11.01
CA ALA A 191 23.93 2.28 11.65
C ALA A 191 23.28 1.29 10.65
N THR A 192 22.87 1.77 9.47
CA THR A 192 22.25 0.93 8.44
C THR A 192 23.21 -0.11 7.82
N ILE A 193 24.52 0.14 7.85
CA ILE A 193 25.54 -0.85 7.47
C ILE A 193 25.60 -1.97 8.51
N GLY A 194 25.49 -1.61 9.80
CA GLY A 194 25.38 -2.57 10.90
C GLY A 194 24.19 -3.53 10.75
N PHE A 195 23.02 -3.01 10.37
CA PHE A 195 21.83 -3.83 10.09
C PHE A 195 22.08 -4.84 8.95
N CYS A 196 22.75 -4.42 7.86
CA CYS A 196 23.12 -5.35 6.79
C CYS A 196 24.00 -6.49 7.29
N HIS A 197 25.03 -6.21 8.10
CA HIS A 197 25.90 -7.24 8.65
C HIS A 197 25.16 -8.20 9.60
N GLN A 198 24.25 -7.67 10.42
CA GLN A 198 23.40 -8.48 11.28
C GLN A 198 22.59 -9.48 10.46
N ASP A 199 21.87 -9.02 9.43
CA ASP A 199 20.98 -9.88 8.65
C ASP A 199 21.75 -10.86 7.75
N ILE A 200 22.95 -10.49 7.28
CA ILE A 200 23.89 -11.43 6.65
C ILE A 200 24.25 -12.56 7.62
N GLY A 201 24.54 -12.23 8.88
CA GLY A 201 24.82 -13.22 9.92
C GLY A 201 23.64 -14.18 10.13
N VAL A 202 22.42 -13.62 10.30
CA VAL A 202 21.20 -14.41 10.46
C VAL A 202 20.94 -15.29 9.22
N ALA A 203 21.19 -14.78 8.01
CA ALA A 203 21.04 -15.57 6.78
C ALA A 203 22.02 -16.75 6.73
N TYR A 204 23.27 -16.58 7.17
CA TYR A 204 24.23 -17.70 7.27
C TYR A 204 23.85 -18.73 8.34
N GLU A 205 23.32 -18.28 9.48
CA GLU A 205 22.80 -19.20 10.51
C GLU A 205 21.67 -20.06 9.95
N ASN A 206 20.69 -19.45 9.26
CA ASN A 206 19.58 -20.18 8.61
C ASN A 206 20.04 -21.11 7.49
N LYS A 207 21.16 -20.83 6.80
CA LYS A 207 21.75 -21.76 5.82
C LYS A 207 22.40 -22.99 6.45
N SER A 208 22.78 -22.89 7.73
CA SER A 208 23.56 -23.90 8.44
C SER A 208 22.69 -24.88 9.23
N MET A 209 21.38 -24.62 9.33
CA MET A 209 20.37 -25.46 9.99
C MET A 209 19.73 -26.45 9.00
#